data_AF-A0A4Y2DSS6-F1
#
_entry.id   AF-A0A4Y2DSS6-F1
#
_cell.length_a   1.000
_cell.length_b   1.000
_cell.length_c   1.000
_cell.angle_alpha   90.00
_cell.angle_beta   90.00
_cell.angle_gamma   90.00
#
_symmetry.space_group_name_H-M   'P 1'
#
loop_
_entity.id
_entity.type
_entity.pdbx_description
1 polymer ?
#
loop_
_entity_poly.entity_id
_entity_poly.type
_entity_poly.pdbx_seq_one_letter_code
_entity_poly.pdbx_strand_id
1 'polypeptide(L)'
;MRGLLKFKWDVFQHPPYSPDLAISDFHLFTVMKKWLGGQYFADDEEFKNVVTHWLKSQAAALYAEGIGKLVKRYDKCLNNGEDYVEK
;
A
#
# COMPACT_ATOMS: atom_id res chain seq x y z
N MET A 1 -18.01 6.60 -7.96
CA MET A 1 -17.06 6.33 -9.06
C MET A 1 -17.18 7.22 -10.31
N ARG A 2 -18.08 8.23 -10.38
CA ARG A 2 -18.25 9.05 -11.61
C ARG A 2 -17.01 9.88 -12.01
N GLY A 3 -16.14 10.23 -11.05
CA GLY A 3 -14.97 11.06 -11.30
C GLY A 3 -13.77 10.35 -11.95
N LEU A 4 -13.72 9.01 -11.96
CA LEU A 4 -12.61 8.24 -12.53
C LEU A 4 -12.77 8.02 -14.04
N LEU A 5 -14.02 7.97 -14.52
CA LEU A 5 -14.35 7.77 -15.93
C LEU A 5 -13.74 8.84 -16.85
N LYS A 6 -13.55 10.07 -16.34
CA LYS A 6 -12.93 11.16 -17.11
C LYS A 6 -11.46 10.89 -17.46
N PHE A 7 -10.78 10.04 -16.68
CA PHE A 7 -9.38 9.69 -16.88
C PHE A 7 -9.20 8.39 -17.67
N LYS A 8 -10.30 7.69 -17.99
CA LYS A 8 -10.30 6.39 -18.69
C LYS A 8 -9.37 5.35 -18.04
N TRP A 9 -9.29 5.37 -16.71
CA TRP A 9 -8.52 4.38 -15.97
C TRP A 9 -9.32 3.12 -15.73
N ASP A 10 -8.68 1.98 -15.92
CA ASP A 10 -9.21 0.70 -15.47
C ASP A 10 -9.19 0.66 -13.94
N VAL A 11 -10.33 0.38 -13.35
CA VAL A 11 -10.49 0.28 -11.89
C VAL A 11 -10.42 -1.18 -11.51
N PHE A 12 -9.34 -1.55 -10.82
CA PHE A 12 -9.18 -2.89 -10.28
C PHE A 12 -10.21 -3.14 -9.16
N GLN A 13 -10.89 -4.28 -9.21
CA GLN A 13 -11.88 -4.64 -8.19
C GLN A 13 -11.18 -5.00 -6.88
N HIS A 14 -11.58 -4.33 -5.80
CA HIS A 14 -11.03 -4.55 -4.47
C HIS A 14 -12.13 -5.07 -3.54
N PRO A 15 -12.00 -6.28 -2.97
CA PRO A 15 -12.99 -6.82 -2.06
C PRO A 15 -13.10 -5.98 -0.78
N PRO A 16 -14.29 -5.91 -0.15
CA PRO A 16 -14.47 -5.23 1.13
C PRO A 16 -13.57 -5.83 2.22
N TYR A 17 -13.02 -4.97 3.08
CA TYR A 17 -12.24 -5.36 4.27
C TYR A 17 -10.99 -6.22 3.99
N SER A 18 -10.33 -6.06 2.85
CA SER A 18 -9.14 -6.84 2.48
C SER A 18 -7.84 -6.01 2.47
N PRO A 19 -7.37 -5.50 3.63
CA PRO A 19 -6.12 -4.75 3.71
C PRO A 19 -4.90 -5.60 3.35
N ASP A 20 -5.01 -6.93 3.43
CA ASP A 20 -4.03 -7.89 2.95
C ASP A 20 -3.88 -7.87 1.42
N LEU A 21 -4.84 -7.34 0.68
CA LEU A 21 -4.78 -7.14 -0.77
C LEU A 21 -4.47 -5.70 -1.17
N ALA A 22 -4.32 -4.77 -0.22
CA ALA A 22 -3.92 -3.40 -0.50
C ALA A 22 -2.42 -3.22 -0.33
N ILE A 23 -1.68 -2.97 -1.43
CA ILE A 23 -0.21 -2.79 -1.41
C ILE A 23 0.22 -1.72 -0.39
N SER A 24 -0.58 -0.64 -0.30
CA SER A 24 -0.37 0.42 0.69
C SER A 24 -0.32 -0.13 2.11
N ASP A 25 -1.25 -0.99 2.49
CA ASP A 25 -1.40 -1.47 3.87
C ASP A 25 -0.42 -2.59 4.21
N PHE A 26 -0.39 -3.66 3.40
CA PHE A 26 0.42 -4.84 3.74
C PHE A 26 1.92 -4.64 3.49
N HIS A 27 2.33 -3.69 2.63
CA HIS A 27 3.73 -3.48 2.26
C HIS A 27 4.22 -2.08 2.62
N LEU A 28 3.76 -1.03 1.94
CA LEU A 28 4.32 0.32 2.08
C LEU A 28 4.21 0.86 3.51
N PHE A 29 3.01 0.89 4.07
CA PHE A 29 2.76 1.37 5.43
C PHE A 29 3.35 0.46 6.49
N THR A 30 3.53 -0.84 6.21
CA THR A 30 4.26 -1.72 7.13
C THR A 30 5.72 -1.28 7.29
N VAL A 31 6.40 -0.88 6.20
CA VAL A 31 7.76 -0.34 6.27
C VAL A 31 7.77 1.07 6.86
N MET A 32 6.85 1.93 6.42
CA MET A 32 6.77 3.31 6.89
C MET A 32 6.48 3.39 8.39
N LYS A 33 5.57 2.57 8.94
CA LYS A 33 5.26 2.53 10.38
C LYS A 33 6.49 2.14 11.22
N LYS A 34 7.31 1.21 10.73
CA LYS A 34 8.56 0.83 11.40
C LYS A 34 9.53 2.01 11.43
N TRP A 35 9.63 2.75 10.32
CA TRP A 35 10.50 3.92 10.24
C TRP A 35 9.99 5.10 11.09
N LEU A 36 8.67 5.35 11.10
CA LEU A 36 8.03 6.41 11.90
C LEU A 36 8.06 6.13 13.41
N GLY A 37 8.33 4.89 13.82
CA GLY A 37 8.31 4.50 15.23
C GLY A 37 9.23 5.38 16.08
N GLY A 38 8.65 6.05 17.09
CA GLY A 38 9.39 6.87 18.05
C GLY A 38 9.77 8.28 17.54
N GLN A 39 9.35 8.67 16.33
CA GLN A 39 9.52 10.03 15.85
C GLN A 39 8.42 10.95 16.39
N TYR A 40 8.79 12.19 16.71
CA TYR A 40 7.88 13.27 17.07
C TYR A 40 8.04 14.40 16.07
N PHE A 41 6.93 15.00 15.68
CA PHE A 41 6.88 16.14 14.76
C PHE A 41 6.17 17.29 15.45
N ALA A 42 6.66 18.51 15.23
CA ALA A 42 6.11 19.72 15.84
C ALA A 42 4.76 20.10 15.22
N ASP A 43 4.58 19.86 13.91
CA ASP A 43 3.36 20.15 13.18
C ASP A 43 3.19 19.28 11.92
N ASP A 44 2.04 19.45 11.27
CA ASP A 44 1.67 18.73 10.05
C ASP A 44 2.58 19.02 8.86
N GLU A 45 3.18 20.21 8.79
CA GLU A 45 4.03 20.63 7.67
C GLU A 45 5.39 19.92 7.76
N GLU A 46 5.98 19.86 8.95
CA GLU A 46 7.17 19.05 9.21
C GLU A 46 6.89 17.58 8.87
N PHE A 47 5.78 17.01 9.34
CA PHE A 47 5.41 15.63 9.06
C PHE A 47 5.28 15.35 7.55
N LYS A 48 4.58 16.22 6.80
CA LYS A 48 4.43 16.08 5.34
C LYS A 48 5.77 16.12 4.63
N ASN A 49 6.66 17.03 5.03
CA ASN A 49 7.98 17.17 4.40
C ASN A 49 8.84 15.93 4.66
N VAL A 50 8.86 15.44 5.91
CA VAL A 50 9.63 14.26 6.32
C VAL A 50 9.11 12.99 5.62
N VAL A 51 7.79 12.77 5.58
CA VAL A 51 7.19 11.63 4.86
C VAL A 51 7.44 11.71 3.36
N THR A 52 7.33 12.90 2.76
CA THR A 52 7.59 13.11 1.33
C THR A 52 9.04 12.80 0.98
N HIS A 53 9.98 13.27 1.79
CA HIS A 53 11.40 12.98 1.61
C HIS A 53 11.68 11.48 1.75
N TRP A 54 11.10 10.83 2.76
CA TRP A 54 11.24 9.39 2.95
C TRP A 54 10.72 8.58 1.76
N LEU A 55 9.54 8.91 1.22
CA LEU A 55 8.98 8.24 0.04
C LEU A 55 9.92 8.35 -1.17
N LYS A 56 10.51 9.54 -1.39
CA LYS A 56 11.46 9.79 -2.47
C LYS A 56 12.80 9.08 -2.28
N SER A 57 13.21 8.81 -1.03
CA SER A 57 14.47 8.13 -0.74
C SER A 57 14.37 6.60 -0.83
N GLN A 58 13.16 6.03 -0.90
CA GLN A 58 13.00 4.58 -1.03
C GLN A 58 13.50 4.07 -2.38
N ALA A 59 14.19 2.93 -2.36
CA ALA A 59 14.63 2.25 -3.58
C ALA A 59 13.42 1.81 -4.42
N ALA A 60 13.54 1.89 -5.74
CA ALA A 60 12.51 1.39 -6.68
C ALA A 60 12.13 -0.07 -6.41
N ALA A 61 13.10 -0.87 -5.95
CA ALA A 61 12.90 -2.27 -5.56
C ALA A 61 11.84 -2.45 -4.46
N LEU A 62 11.71 -1.52 -3.51
CA LEU A 62 10.67 -1.59 -2.48
C LEU A 62 9.27 -1.56 -3.12
N TYR A 63 9.04 -0.65 -4.06
CA TYR A 63 7.75 -0.55 -4.75
C TYR A 63 7.50 -1.77 -5.66
N ALA A 64 8.52 -2.19 -6.41
CA ALA A 64 8.43 -3.36 -7.29
C ALA A 64 8.12 -4.64 -6.51
N GLU A 65 8.72 -4.84 -5.33
CA GLU A 65 8.46 -5.97 -4.46
C GLU A 65 7.01 -5.99 -3.97
N GLY A 66 6.46 -4.84 -3.58
CA GLY A 66 5.06 -4.72 -3.15
C GLY A 66 4.08 -5.12 -4.25
N ILE A 67 4.33 -4.66 -5.49
CA ILE A 67 3.53 -5.02 -6.67
C ILE A 67 3.66 -6.52 -6.97
N GLY A 68 4.87 -7.08 -6.90
CA GLY A 68 5.09 -8.51 -7.11
C GLY A 68 4.39 -9.39 -6.08
N LYS A 69 4.35 -8.96 -4.80
CA LYS A 69 3.60 -9.65 -3.74
C LYS A 69 2.10 -9.60 -3.96
N LEU A 70 1.56 -8.53 -4.55
CA LEU A 70 0.13 -8.40 -4.84
C LEU A 70 -0.38 -9.56 -5.70
N VAL A 71 0.35 -9.90 -6.77
CA VAL A 71 -0.02 -10.99 -7.69
C VAL A 71 -0.16 -12.31 -6.93
N LYS A 72 0.82 -12.64 -6.08
CA LYS A 72 0.81 -13.87 -5.27
C LYS A 72 -0.33 -13.89 -4.26
N ARG A 73 -0.66 -12.75 -3.66
CA ARG A 73 -1.75 -12.64 -2.68
C ARG A 73 -3.12 -12.80 -3.32
N TYR A 74 -3.33 -12.25 -4.51
CA TYR A 74 -4.56 -12.47 -5.27
C TYR A 74 -4.74 -13.94 -5.66
N ASP A 75 -3.69 -14.59 -6.15
CA ASP A 75 -3.73 -16.02 -6.46
C ASP A 75 -4.09 -16.85 -5.21
N LYS A 76 -3.45 -16.56 -4.06
CA LYS A 76 -3.79 -17.23 -2.80
C LYS A 76 -5.25 -16.97 -2.38
N CYS A 77 -5.74 -15.74 -2.45
CA CYS A 77 -7.13 -15.39 -2.11
C CYS A 77 -8.15 -16.17 -2.97
N LEU A 78 -7.91 -16.25 -4.29
CA LEU A 78 -8.76 -17.00 -5.21
C LEU A 78 -8.76 -18.50 -4.89
N ASN A 79 -7.59 -19.07 -4.57
CA ASN A 79 -7.46 -20.50 -4.27
C ASN A 79 -7.95 -20.89 -2.86
N ASN A 80 -8.04 -19.93 -1.93
CA ASN A 80 -8.52 -20.17 -0.57
C ASN A 80 -10.04 -19.96 -0.41
N GLY A 81 -10.79 -19.73 -1.50
CA GLY A 81 -12.22 -19.46 -1.44
C GLY A 81 -12.56 -18.11 -0.81
N GLU A 82 -11.75 -17.07 -1.09
CA GLU A 82 -11.90 -15.70 -0.61
C GLU A 82 -11.59 -15.46 0.89
N ASP A 83 -10.99 -16.45 1.58
CA ASP A 83 -10.53 -16.27 2.96
C ASP A 83 -9.23 -15.45 3.06
N TYR A 84 -8.98 -14.87 4.24
CA TYR A 84 -7.87 -13.96 4.50
C TYR A 84 -6.50 -14.58 4.17
N VAL A 85 -5.63 -13.79 3.53
CA VAL A 85 -4.26 -14.20 3.27
C VAL A 85 -3.38 -13.87 4.46
N GLU A 86 -3.09 -14.90 5.29
CA GLU A 86 -2.07 -14.78 6.34
C GLU A 86 -0.69 -14.41 5.79
N LYS A 87 0.07 -13.70 6.62
CA LYS A 87 1.34 -13.03 6.30
C LYS A 87 2.48 -13.99 6.01
#